data_AF-A9IM10-F1
#
_entry.id   AF-A9IM10-F1
#
_cell.length_a   1.000
_cell.length_b   1.000
_cell.length_c   1.000
_cell.angle_alpha   90.00
_cell.angle_beta   90.00
_cell.angle_gamma   90.00
#
_symmetry.space_group_name_H-M   'P 1'
#
loop_
_entity.id
_entity.type
_entity.pdbx_description
1 polymer ?
#
loop_
_entity_poly.entity_id
_entity_poly.type
_entity_poly.pdbx_seq_one_letter_code
_entity_poly.pdbx_strand_id
1 'polypeptide(L)'
;MSIPHISIAGRRISQEDPPYVIAEVSANHNGRLDVALRLIDEAKKAGADAVKLQTYTADTITLDADTEDFQIRGGLWDGKTLYQLYQEAHMPWEWHEPLFEHARKVGIPIFSSPFDRTAADLLDSLNAPAFKIASFEAVDLPLIRYVAGKGKPMIISTGMADDEEIQEAIDAARSGGCTQLAILHCVSGYPAPAQDYNLRTVPDMIQRFGLVTGLSDHTLDNTTAVTSVALGASLIEKHFTLDRSGGGPDDSFSLEPADLAALCRDSRTAWQALGKVDYGRKSSEQGNAQFRRSLYFVKPLQAGETITEDAVRSVRPGFGLPPKQLDDVVGRKVGRDIAANTPVRAQDLRD
;
A
#
# COMPACT_ATOMS: atom_id res chain seq x y z
N MET A 1 -3.93 -3.08 22.23
CA MET A 1 -2.63 -2.41 21.99
C MET A 1 -2.89 -1.26 21.03
N SER A 2 -2.19 -0.13 21.16
CA SER A 2 -2.30 0.97 20.19
C SER A 2 -1.69 0.54 18.86
N ILE A 3 -2.34 0.89 17.74
CA ILE A 3 -1.80 0.63 16.41
C ILE A 3 -0.52 1.47 16.23
N PRO A 4 0.61 0.86 15.81
CA PRO A 4 1.85 1.59 15.60
C PRO A 4 1.65 2.66 14.51
N HIS A 5 2.29 3.81 14.69
CA HIS A 5 2.24 4.90 13.72
C HIS A 5 3.56 5.68 13.71
N ILE A 6 3.84 6.31 12.58
CA ILE A 6 4.89 7.33 12.42
C ILE A 6 4.31 8.58 11.76
N SER A 7 5.06 9.68 11.73
CA SER A 7 4.69 10.89 10.99
C SER A 7 5.83 11.39 10.11
N ILE A 8 5.57 11.56 8.82
CA ILE A 8 6.51 12.15 7.86
C ILE A 8 5.89 13.44 7.33
N ALA A 9 6.60 14.56 7.49
CA ALA A 9 6.12 15.89 7.09
C ALA A 9 4.70 16.23 7.60
N GLY A 10 4.35 15.79 8.82
CA GLY A 10 3.04 16.00 9.43
C GLY A 10 1.95 15.03 9.01
N ARG A 11 2.20 14.16 8.02
CA ARG A 11 1.27 13.08 7.64
C ARG A 11 1.46 11.88 8.55
N ARG A 12 0.44 11.51 9.32
CA ARG A 12 0.42 10.25 10.10
C ARG A 12 0.34 9.05 9.14
N ILE A 13 1.09 7.99 9.45
CA ILE A 13 1.15 6.74 8.68
C ILE A 13 0.87 5.59 9.64
N SER A 14 -0.20 4.84 9.39
CA SER A 14 -0.61 3.66 10.16
C SER A 14 -1.63 2.83 9.37
N GLN A 15 -2.02 1.67 9.90
CA GLN A 15 -3.05 0.83 9.27
C GLN A 15 -4.45 1.49 9.25
N GLU A 16 -4.68 2.48 10.11
CA GLU A 16 -5.92 3.27 10.17
C GLU A 16 -5.92 4.46 9.21
N ASP A 17 -4.82 4.69 8.50
CA ASP A 17 -4.64 5.80 7.59
C ASP A 17 -4.58 5.29 6.13
N PRO A 18 -5.01 6.10 5.14
CA PRO A 18 -4.73 5.79 3.74
C PRO A 18 -3.25 5.49 3.51
N PRO A 19 -2.90 4.44 2.73
CA PRO A 19 -1.51 4.04 2.50
C PRO A 19 -0.66 5.20 1.98
N TYR A 20 0.57 5.28 2.48
CA TYR A 20 1.54 6.30 2.08
C TYR A 20 2.35 5.81 0.88
N VAL A 21 2.15 6.44 -0.29
CA VAL A 21 2.80 6.02 -1.54
C VAL A 21 4.05 6.86 -1.81
N ILE A 22 5.19 6.18 -1.97
CA ILE A 22 6.50 6.76 -2.24
C ILE A 22 6.87 6.48 -3.69
N ALA A 23 7.06 7.53 -4.48
CA ALA A 23 7.61 7.44 -5.82
C ALA A 23 9.14 7.48 -5.75
N GLU A 24 9.78 6.34 -6.01
CA GLU A 24 11.24 6.22 -6.00
C GLU A 24 11.82 6.63 -7.35
N VAL A 25 12.64 7.68 -7.36
CA VAL A 25 13.30 8.17 -8.59
C VAL A 25 14.49 7.31 -8.96
N SER A 26 15.28 6.86 -7.97
CA SER A 26 16.53 6.11 -8.20
C SER A 26 17.39 6.76 -9.30
N ALA A 27 17.86 5.98 -10.28
CA ALA A 27 18.64 6.44 -11.43
C ALA A 27 17.80 6.92 -12.63
N ASN A 28 16.46 6.96 -12.54
CA ASN A 28 15.56 7.32 -13.67
C ASN A 28 15.65 8.79 -14.09
N HIS A 29 16.46 9.60 -13.40
CA HIS A 29 16.82 10.94 -13.86
C HIS A 29 17.74 10.91 -15.09
N ASN A 30 18.35 9.76 -15.41
CA ASN A 30 19.12 9.53 -16.64
C ASN A 30 20.18 10.62 -16.89
N GLY A 31 20.92 10.98 -15.84
CA GLY A 31 21.96 12.02 -15.90
C GLY A 31 21.45 13.43 -16.25
N ARG A 32 20.16 13.75 -16.04
CA ARG A 32 19.60 15.07 -16.35
C ARG A 32 18.75 15.68 -15.22
N LEU A 33 19.13 16.87 -14.76
CA LEU A 33 18.42 17.60 -13.69
C LEU A 33 16.98 17.98 -14.10
N ASP A 34 16.76 18.38 -15.35
CA ASP A 34 15.41 18.73 -15.85
C ASP A 34 14.47 17.51 -15.83
N VAL A 35 15.00 16.31 -16.04
CA VAL A 35 14.24 15.06 -15.91
C VAL A 35 13.91 14.79 -14.45
N ALA A 36 14.87 14.94 -13.53
CA ALA A 36 14.64 14.79 -12.10
C ALA A 36 13.55 15.74 -11.57
N LEU A 37 13.56 17.01 -12.00
CA LEU A 37 12.52 17.99 -11.66
C LEU A 37 11.15 17.58 -12.20
N ARG A 38 11.09 17.10 -13.45
CA ARG A 38 9.85 16.60 -14.06
C ARG A 38 9.30 15.34 -13.39
N LEU A 39 10.18 14.45 -12.90
CA LEU A 39 9.76 13.28 -12.13
C LEU A 39 9.07 13.70 -10.83
N ILE A 40 9.58 14.72 -10.14
CA ILE A 40 8.91 15.28 -8.96
C ILE A 40 7.51 15.83 -9.31
N ASP A 41 7.40 16.57 -10.41
CA ASP A 41 6.12 17.14 -10.87
C ASP A 41 5.10 16.05 -11.21
N GLU A 42 5.50 15.03 -11.96
CA GLU A 42 4.61 13.94 -12.35
C GLU A 42 4.25 13.03 -11.17
N ALA A 43 5.16 12.81 -10.21
CA ALA A 43 4.85 12.09 -8.97
C ALA A 43 3.79 12.84 -8.14
N LYS A 44 3.94 14.16 -7.99
CA LYS A 44 2.96 15.00 -7.31
C LYS A 44 1.60 14.97 -8.03
N LYS A 45 1.60 15.08 -9.35
CA LYS A 45 0.39 15.04 -10.18
C LYS A 45 -0.32 13.69 -10.14
N ALA A 46 0.43 12.59 -10.07
CA ALA A 46 -0.11 11.24 -9.92
C ALA A 46 -0.77 11.01 -8.54
N GLY A 47 -0.42 11.83 -7.55
CA GLY A 47 -0.96 11.76 -6.19
C GLY A 47 -0.09 10.97 -5.21
N ALA A 48 1.20 10.80 -5.51
CA ALA A 48 2.16 10.24 -4.55
C ALA A 48 2.28 11.13 -3.30
N ASP A 49 2.51 10.51 -2.15
CA ASP A 49 2.65 11.22 -0.88
C ASP A 49 4.08 11.72 -0.63
N ALA A 50 5.07 11.11 -1.29
CA ALA A 50 6.46 11.56 -1.28
C ALA A 50 7.23 11.14 -2.54
N VAL A 51 8.34 11.84 -2.77
CA VAL A 51 9.40 11.42 -3.69
C VAL A 51 10.59 10.93 -2.88
N LYS A 52 11.21 9.84 -3.34
CA LYS A 52 12.44 9.32 -2.77
C LYS A 52 13.58 9.36 -3.80
N LEU A 53 14.77 9.71 -3.33
CA LEU A 53 16.03 9.70 -4.08
C LEU A 53 16.99 8.64 -3.54
N GLN A 54 18.15 8.51 -4.17
CA GLN A 54 19.32 7.80 -3.65
C GLN A 54 20.52 8.75 -3.63
N THR A 55 21.24 8.77 -2.51
CA THR A 55 22.34 9.73 -2.29
C THR A 55 23.62 8.97 -1.96
N TYR A 56 24.50 8.88 -2.94
CA TYR A 56 25.82 8.25 -2.87
C TYR A 56 26.70 8.77 -4.01
N THR A 57 28.00 8.46 -3.95
CA THR A 57 28.87 8.44 -5.14
C THR A 57 29.47 7.06 -5.29
N ALA A 58 30.04 6.74 -6.46
CA ALA A 58 30.76 5.48 -6.64
C ALA A 58 31.86 5.30 -5.58
N ASP A 59 32.56 6.39 -5.22
CA ASP A 59 33.63 6.40 -4.21
C ASP A 59 33.16 6.13 -2.78
N THR A 60 31.88 6.39 -2.46
CA THR A 60 31.36 6.17 -1.10
C THR A 60 30.68 4.82 -0.92
N ILE A 61 30.16 4.23 -2.00
CA ILE A 61 29.38 2.99 -1.94
C ILE A 61 30.17 1.74 -2.34
N THR A 62 31.21 1.88 -3.16
CA THR A 62 32.02 0.75 -3.63
C THR A 62 33.49 1.15 -3.79
N LEU A 63 34.34 0.20 -4.18
CA LEU A 63 35.72 0.43 -4.56
C LEU A 63 35.86 0.51 -6.09
N ASP A 64 36.77 1.37 -6.57
CA ASP A 64 37.22 1.37 -7.95
C ASP A 64 38.13 0.15 -8.20
N ALA A 65 37.49 -0.98 -8.47
CA ALA A 65 38.12 -2.27 -8.66
C ALA A 65 37.46 -3.05 -9.80
N ASP A 66 38.26 -3.83 -10.51
CA ASP A 66 37.84 -4.68 -11.64
C ASP A 66 38.02 -6.19 -11.37
N THR A 67 38.32 -6.56 -10.12
CA THR A 67 38.46 -7.96 -9.70
C THR A 67 37.13 -8.71 -9.81
N GLU A 68 37.17 -10.04 -9.78
CA GLU A 68 35.98 -10.88 -9.99
C GLU A 68 34.80 -10.53 -9.07
N ASP A 69 35.07 -10.15 -7.82
CA ASP A 69 34.03 -9.76 -6.84
C ASP A 69 33.30 -8.45 -7.19
N PHE A 70 33.91 -7.58 -8.01
CA PHE A 70 33.35 -6.28 -8.40
C PHE A 70 32.74 -6.29 -9.81
N GLN A 71 32.80 -7.43 -10.52
CA GLN A 71 32.23 -7.61 -11.84
C GLN A 71 30.78 -8.07 -11.75
N ILE A 72 29.86 -7.35 -12.40
CA ILE A 72 28.46 -7.73 -12.45
C ILE A 72 28.27 -8.78 -13.54
N ARG A 73 27.70 -9.93 -13.17
CA ARG A 73 27.40 -11.05 -14.07
C ARG A 73 25.91 -11.36 -14.08
N GLY A 74 25.31 -11.30 -15.26
CA GLY A 74 23.87 -11.47 -15.49
C GLY A 74 23.03 -10.27 -15.08
N GLY A 75 21.73 -10.34 -15.41
CA GLY A 75 20.77 -9.28 -15.10
C GLY A 75 20.90 -8.04 -15.99
N LEU A 76 20.31 -6.93 -15.53
CA LEU A 76 20.19 -5.68 -16.29
C LEU A 76 21.53 -4.96 -16.49
N TRP A 77 22.50 -5.18 -15.59
CA TRP A 77 23.76 -4.44 -15.54
C TRP A 77 24.97 -5.32 -15.87
N ASP A 78 24.75 -6.46 -16.52
CA ASP A 78 25.79 -7.42 -16.93
C ASP A 78 26.94 -6.75 -17.68
N GLY A 79 28.17 -7.14 -17.33
CA GLY A 79 29.40 -6.70 -18.01
C GLY A 79 29.95 -5.34 -17.54
N LYS A 80 29.35 -4.71 -16.53
CA LYS A 80 29.91 -3.53 -15.84
C LYS A 80 30.60 -3.93 -14.54
N THR A 81 31.54 -3.11 -14.07
CA THR A 81 31.93 -3.15 -12.65
C THR A 81 30.90 -2.40 -11.80
N LEU A 82 30.85 -2.70 -10.49
CA LEU A 82 30.05 -1.93 -9.53
C LEU A 82 30.37 -0.43 -9.61
N TYR A 83 31.66 -0.07 -9.67
CA TYR A 83 32.07 1.33 -9.76
C TYR A 83 31.53 2.02 -11.02
N GLN A 84 31.61 1.36 -12.18
CA GLN A 84 31.06 1.90 -13.43
C GLN A 84 29.55 2.09 -13.37
N LEU A 85 28.82 1.13 -12.80
CA LEU A 85 27.37 1.25 -12.63
C LEU A 85 27.01 2.44 -11.74
N TYR A 86 27.62 2.55 -10.56
CA TYR A 86 27.31 3.62 -9.62
C TYR A 86 27.78 4.99 -10.13
N GLN A 87 28.86 5.05 -10.90
CA GLN A 87 29.30 6.29 -11.54
C GLN A 87 28.28 6.79 -12.57
N GLU A 88 27.62 5.89 -13.30
CA GLU A 88 26.55 6.23 -14.26
C GLU A 88 25.23 6.58 -13.55
N ALA A 89 24.89 5.84 -12.50
CA ALA A 89 23.59 5.90 -11.85
C ALA A 89 23.45 7.01 -10.79
N HIS A 90 24.55 7.46 -10.18
CA HIS A 90 24.47 8.39 -9.06
C HIS A 90 23.83 9.73 -9.44
N MET A 91 23.18 10.35 -8.44
CA MET A 91 22.71 11.72 -8.53
C MET A 91 23.84 12.68 -8.13
N PRO A 92 24.20 13.68 -8.97
CA PRO A 92 25.18 14.70 -8.60
C PRO A 92 24.82 15.42 -7.30
N TRP A 93 25.82 15.69 -6.47
CA TRP A 93 25.62 16.23 -5.12
C TRP A 93 24.90 17.58 -5.14
N GLU A 94 25.30 18.44 -6.07
CA GLU A 94 24.76 19.78 -6.27
C GLU A 94 23.30 19.81 -6.75
N TRP A 95 22.71 18.67 -7.13
CA TRP A 95 21.30 18.61 -7.52
C TRP A 95 20.36 18.49 -6.32
N HIS A 96 20.83 18.04 -5.16
CA HIS A 96 19.94 17.78 -4.04
C HIS A 96 19.27 19.06 -3.54
N GLU A 97 20.00 20.17 -3.40
CA GLU A 97 19.43 21.45 -3.00
C GLU A 97 18.31 21.95 -3.94
N PRO A 98 18.52 22.08 -5.27
CA PRO A 98 17.46 22.52 -6.17
C PRO A 98 16.29 21.54 -6.25
N LEU A 99 16.51 20.23 -6.11
CA LEU A 99 15.42 19.24 -6.05
C LEU A 99 14.58 19.39 -4.78
N PHE A 100 15.21 19.60 -3.62
CA PHE A 100 14.52 19.87 -2.36
C PHE A 100 13.76 21.21 -2.38
N GLU A 101 14.33 22.24 -3.01
CA GLU A 101 13.65 23.52 -3.25
C GLU A 101 12.42 23.35 -4.14
N HIS A 102 12.55 22.62 -5.24
CA HIS A 102 11.46 22.37 -6.17
C HIS A 102 10.34 21.55 -5.52
N ALA A 103 10.67 20.47 -4.81
CA ALA A 103 9.71 19.65 -4.08
C ALA A 103 8.92 20.47 -3.04
N ARG A 104 9.59 21.37 -2.31
CA ARG A 104 8.93 22.34 -1.40
C ARG A 104 7.99 23.26 -2.16
N LYS A 105 8.40 23.79 -3.32
CA LYS A 105 7.59 24.69 -4.14
C LYS A 105 6.32 24.03 -4.68
N VAL A 106 6.38 22.76 -5.10
CA VAL A 106 5.22 22.03 -5.63
C VAL A 106 4.42 21.31 -4.53
N GLY A 107 4.90 21.32 -3.29
CA GLY A 107 4.22 20.81 -2.12
C GLY A 107 4.19 19.28 -2.05
N ILE A 108 5.32 18.63 -2.31
CA ILE A 108 5.54 17.20 -2.07
C ILE A 108 6.74 16.99 -1.14
N PRO A 109 6.60 16.20 -0.06
CA PRO A 109 7.75 15.74 0.72
C PRO A 109 8.76 15.02 -0.16
N ILE A 110 10.04 15.32 0.04
CA ILE A 110 11.14 14.61 -0.61
C ILE A 110 12.16 14.19 0.45
N PHE A 111 12.66 12.97 0.34
CA PHE A 111 13.74 12.43 1.16
C PHE A 111 14.57 11.46 0.32
N SER A 112 15.58 10.83 0.91
CA SER A 112 16.50 9.95 0.19
C SER A 112 16.98 8.78 1.05
N SER A 113 17.55 7.79 0.37
CA SER A 113 18.42 6.79 0.98
C SER A 113 19.87 7.29 1.03
N PRO A 114 20.45 7.59 2.21
CA PRO A 114 21.89 7.76 2.33
C PRO A 114 22.60 6.40 2.38
N PHE A 115 23.66 6.24 1.59
CA PHE A 115 24.50 5.02 1.61
C PHE A 115 25.79 5.19 2.40
N ASP A 116 26.05 6.41 2.89
CA ASP A 116 27.19 6.71 3.76
C ASP A 116 26.87 7.92 4.67
N ARG A 117 27.82 8.26 5.56
CA ARG A 117 27.62 9.35 6.54
C ARG A 117 27.55 10.73 5.90
N THR A 118 28.30 10.98 4.82
CA THR A 118 28.29 12.27 4.13
C THR A 118 26.95 12.49 3.43
N ALA A 119 26.36 11.43 2.87
CA ALA A 119 24.99 11.45 2.35
C ALA A 119 23.97 11.78 3.44
N ALA A 120 24.08 11.14 4.61
CA ALA A 120 23.20 11.41 5.74
C ALA A 120 23.33 12.87 6.24
N ASP A 121 24.55 13.42 6.27
CA ASP A 121 24.81 14.80 6.66
C ASP A 121 24.26 15.82 5.64
N LEU A 122 24.41 15.56 4.33
CA LEU A 122 23.80 16.39 3.29
C LEU A 122 22.27 16.46 3.47
N LEU A 123 21.62 15.30 3.56
CA LEU A 123 20.16 15.21 3.66
C LEU A 123 19.63 15.86 4.94
N ASP A 124 20.34 15.74 6.07
CA ASP A 124 20.00 16.43 7.30
C ASP A 124 20.11 17.95 7.14
N SER A 125 21.18 18.44 6.48
CA SER A 125 21.35 19.87 6.18
C SER A 125 20.25 20.45 5.28
N LEU A 126 19.69 19.62 4.39
CA LEU A 126 18.55 19.95 3.53
C LEU A 126 17.19 19.82 4.25
N ASN A 127 17.19 19.48 5.54
CA ASN A 127 16.00 19.24 6.36
C ASN A 127 15.08 18.15 5.80
N ALA A 128 15.66 17.04 5.35
CA ALA A 128 14.88 15.86 4.94
C ALA A 128 13.89 15.46 6.06
N PRO A 129 12.61 15.23 5.73
CA PRO A 129 11.57 14.94 6.71
C PRO A 129 11.64 13.51 7.25
N ALA A 130 12.40 12.63 6.60
CA ALA A 130 12.64 11.23 6.97
C ALA A 130 13.93 10.74 6.29
N PHE A 131 14.40 9.55 6.69
CA PHE A 131 15.46 8.82 6.00
C PHE A 131 15.00 7.42 5.59
N LYS A 132 15.53 6.92 4.48
CA LYS A 132 15.36 5.54 4.04
C LYS A 132 16.67 4.77 4.18
N ILE A 133 16.67 3.58 4.76
CA ILE A 133 17.78 2.62 4.64
C ILE A 133 17.39 1.61 3.56
N ALA A 134 18.23 1.45 2.53
CA ALA A 134 17.99 0.48 1.46
C ALA A 134 18.20 -0.95 1.95
N SER A 135 17.72 -1.94 1.18
CA SER A 135 17.77 -3.36 1.59
C SER A 135 19.21 -3.86 1.79
N PHE A 136 20.15 -3.43 0.95
CA PHE A 136 21.55 -3.85 1.02
C PHE A 136 22.23 -3.29 2.28
N GLU A 137 21.83 -2.10 2.72
CA GLU A 137 22.37 -1.43 3.91
C GLU A 137 21.64 -1.84 5.20
N ALA A 138 20.65 -2.75 5.15
CA ALA A 138 19.94 -3.21 6.35
C ALA A 138 20.89 -3.88 7.38
N VAL A 139 22.02 -4.42 6.92
CA VAL A 139 23.07 -5.02 7.74
C VAL A 139 24.15 -4.03 8.19
N ASP A 140 24.18 -2.80 7.66
CA ASP A 140 25.13 -1.77 8.08
C ASP A 140 24.63 -1.07 9.36
N LEU A 141 24.72 -1.80 10.47
CA LEU A 141 24.29 -1.32 11.78
C LEU A 141 24.99 0.00 12.20
N PRO A 142 26.29 0.23 11.92
CA PRO A 142 26.93 1.53 12.11
C PRO A 142 26.26 2.68 11.35
N LEU A 143 25.94 2.51 10.07
CA LEU A 143 25.23 3.52 9.28
C LEU A 143 23.82 3.77 9.83
N ILE A 144 23.08 2.70 10.14
CA ILE A 144 21.73 2.81 10.72
C ILE A 144 21.74 3.62 12.02
N ARG A 145 22.69 3.35 12.93
CA ARG A 145 22.84 4.14 14.17
C ARG A 145 23.16 5.60 13.89
N TYR A 146 24.02 5.87 12.91
CA TYR A 146 24.40 7.23 12.54
C TYR A 146 23.20 8.03 12.02
N VAL A 147 22.42 7.44 11.10
CA VAL A 147 21.20 8.05 10.54
C VAL A 147 20.14 8.25 11.62
N ALA A 148 19.96 7.28 12.52
CA ALA A 148 19.04 7.40 13.66
C ALA A 148 19.37 8.58 14.58
N GLY A 149 20.66 8.89 14.75
CA GLY A 149 21.14 10.02 15.55
C GLY A 149 20.69 11.40 15.03
N LYS A 150 20.18 11.49 13.79
CA LYS A 150 19.58 12.71 13.23
C LYS A 150 18.19 13.02 13.78
N GLY A 151 17.57 12.08 14.52
CA GLY A 151 16.30 12.30 15.20
C GLY A 151 15.09 12.47 14.27
N LYS A 152 15.20 12.02 13.01
CA LYS A 152 14.10 12.02 12.03
C LYS A 152 13.47 10.62 11.95
N PRO A 153 12.20 10.50 11.49
CA PRO A 153 11.61 9.22 11.13
C PRO A 153 12.48 8.42 10.16
N MET A 154 12.50 7.10 10.32
CA MET A 154 13.24 6.19 9.46
C MET A 154 12.34 5.12 8.85
N ILE A 155 12.68 4.72 7.63
CA ILE A 155 12.09 3.58 6.93
C ILE A 155 13.23 2.64 6.53
N ILE A 156 13.16 1.36 6.89
CA ILE A 156 14.19 0.36 6.52
C ILE A 156 13.57 -0.69 5.59
N SER A 157 14.12 -0.90 4.39
CA SER A 157 13.71 -2.05 3.56
C SER A 157 14.45 -3.28 4.02
N THR A 158 13.79 -4.43 3.98
CA THR A 158 14.31 -5.68 4.53
C THR A 158 14.45 -6.76 3.46
N GLY A 159 14.77 -6.37 2.22
CA GLY A 159 15.01 -7.36 1.16
C GLY A 159 16.32 -8.09 1.42
N MET A 160 16.36 -9.40 1.16
CA MET A 160 17.48 -10.32 1.47
C MET A 160 17.70 -10.59 2.97
N ALA A 161 17.25 -9.70 3.85
CA ALA A 161 17.40 -9.84 5.29
C ALA A 161 16.51 -10.95 5.86
N ASP A 162 17.07 -11.78 6.73
CA ASP A 162 16.29 -12.71 7.55
C ASP A 162 15.69 -12.04 8.81
N ASP A 163 14.99 -12.80 9.64
CA ASP A 163 14.35 -12.23 10.84
C ASP A 163 15.34 -11.77 11.92
N GLU A 164 16.55 -12.32 11.96
CA GLU A 164 17.63 -11.89 12.86
C GLU A 164 18.22 -10.56 12.38
N GLU A 165 18.60 -10.47 11.11
CA GLU A 165 19.14 -9.23 10.52
C GLU A 165 18.13 -8.07 10.59
N ILE A 166 16.83 -8.34 10.40
CA ILE A 166 15.78 -7.34 10.58
C ILE A 166 15.74 -6.84 12.03
N GLN A 167 15.83 -7.76 13.00
CA GLN A 167 15.83 -7.39 14.42
C GLN A 167 17.07 -6.57 14.79
N GLU A 168 18.25 -6.94 14.28
CA GLU A 168 19.49 -6.19 14.47
C GLU A 168 19.40 -4.77 13.90
N ALA A 169 18.84 -4.62 12.70
CA ALA A 169 18.60 -3.31 12.07
C ALA A 169 17.66 -2.44 12.91
N ILE A 170 16.59 -3.02 13.45
CA ILE A 170 15.64 -2.34 14.35
C ILE A 170 16.34 -1.88 15.63
N ASP A 171 17.16 -2.74 16.25
CA ASP A 171 17.86 -2.43 17.49
C ASP A 171 18.99 -1.41 17.27
N ALA A 172 19.65 -1.44 16.11
CA ALA A 172 20.57 -0.40 15.67
C ALA A 172 19.86 0.95 15.54
N ALA A 173 18.71 1.00 14.87
CA ALA A 173 17.95 2.25 14.75
C ALA A 173 17.51 2.79 16.11
N ARG A 174 16.97 1.94 16.98
CA ARG A 174 16.53 2.33 18.34
C ARG A 174 17.69 2.80 19.20
N SER A 175 18.81 2.06 19.21
CA SER A 175 20.01 2.43 19.98
C SER A 175 20.67 3.72 19.49
N GLY A 176 20.54 4.03 18.20
CA GLY A 176 20.94 5.32 17.62
C GLY A 176 19.98 6.48 17.93
N GLY A 177 18.83 6.23 18.56
CA GLY A 177 17.88 7.27 18.98
C GLY A 177 16.61 7.38 18.13
N CYS A 178 16.36 6.47 17.18
CA CYS A 178 15.15 6.49 16.38
C CYS A 178 13.92 6.09 17.19
N THR A 179 12.92 6.96 17.25
CA THR A 179 11.62 6.71 17.92
C THR A 179 10.47 6.46 16.95
N GLN A 180 10.65 6.76 15.67
CA GLN A 180 9.65 6.62 14.62
C GLN A 180 10.22 5.78 13.49
N LEU A 181 9.95 4.47 13.54
CA LEU A 181 10.52 3.50 12.63
C LEU A 181 9.41 2.75 11.89
N ALA A 182 9.57 2.65 10.57
CA ALA A 182 8.83 1.73 9.73
C ALA A 182 9.78 0.73 9.05
N ILE A 183 9.26 -0.45 8.72
CA ILE A 183 9.97 -1.48 7.96
C ILE A 183 9.19 -1.83 6.70
N LEU A 184 9.88 -2.10 5.59
CA LEU A 184 9.25 -2.50 4.33
C LEU A 184 9.66 -3.92 3.97
N HIS A 185 8.66 -4.79 3.83
CA HIS A 185 8.88 -6.08 3.15
C HIS A 185 9.32 -5.82 1.71
N CYS A 186 10.30 -6.56 1.22
CA CYS A 186 10.94 -6.29 -0.06
C CYS A 186 11.55 -7.56 -0.66
N VAL A 187 11.55 -7.65 -1.99
CA VAL A 187 12.35 -8.63 -2.74
C VAL A 187 13.32 -7.84 -3.62
N SER A 188 14.63 -7.93 -3.35
CA SER A 188 15.68 -7.22 -4.11
C SER A 188 15.98 -7.86 -5.47
N GLY A 189 14.96 -8.08 -6.29
CA GLY A 189 15.08 -8.52 -7.68
C GLY A 189 14.47 -7.50 -8.62
N TYR A 190 15.13 -7.23 -9.75
CA TYR A 190 14.80 -6.10 -10.64
C TYR A 190 14.61 -6.59 -12.09
N PRO A 191 13.37 -6.86 -12.54
CA PRO A 191 12.14 -6.94 -11.75
C PRO A 191 12.04 -8.25 -10.95
N ALA A 192 11.27 -8.22 -9.85
CA ALA A 192 10.96 -9.40 -9.06
C ALA A 192 9.66 -10.06 -9.55
N PRO A 193 9.58 -11.39 -9.64
CA PRO A 193 8.32 -12.06 -9.95
C PRO A 193 7.39 -12.02 -8.71
N ALA A 194 6.09 -11.83 -8.95
CA ALA A 194 5.11 -11.64 -7.87
C ALA A 194 5.04 -12.81 -6.86
N GLN A 195 5.34 -14.04 -7.31
CA GLN A 195 5.32 -15.22 -6.45
C GLN A 195 6.42 -15.22 -5.37
N ASP A 196 7.51 -14.50 -5.58
CA ASP A 196 8.64 -14.44 -4.63
C ASP A 196 8.32 -13.51 -3.46
N TYR A 197 7.34 -12.62 -3.62
CA TYR A 197 6.97 -11.66 -2.58
C TYR A 197 6.36 -12.28 -1.34
N ASN A 198 5.74 -13.46 -1.43
CA ASN A 198 5.19 -14.14 -0.25
C ASN A 198 4.40 -13.19 0.68
N LEU A 199 3.47 -12.36 0.17
CA LEU A 199 2.92 -11.21 0.91
C LEU A 199 2.30 -11.51 2.29
N ARG A 200 2.04 -12.79 2.62
CA ARG A 200 1.71 -13.23 3.98
C ARG A 200 2.81 -12.91 5.01
N THR A 201 4.03 -12.61 4.57
CA THR A 201 5.11 -12.09 5.44
C THR A 201 4.76 -10.72 6.02
N VAL A 202 4.00 -9.87 5.30
CA VAL A 202 3.61 -8.53 5.79
C VAL A 202 2.87 -8.60 7.15
N PRO A 203 1.78 -9.38 7.31
CA PRO A 203 1.10 -9.49 8.60
C PRO A 203 1.96 -10.19 9.67
N ASP A 204 2.84 -11.13 9.31
CA ASP A 204 3.80 -11.71 10.26
C ASP A 204 4.77 -10.64 10.79
N MET A 205 5.36 -9.83 9.91
CA MET A 205 6.26 -8.73 10.29
C MET A 205 5.56 -7.71 11.19
N ILE A 206 4.30 -7.37 10.91
CA ILE A 206 3.50 -6.47 11.77
C ILE A 206 3.37 -7.07 13.17
N GLN A 207 3.02 -8.35 13.28
CA GLN A 207 2.84 -9.02 14.55
C GLN A 207 4.16 -9.20 15.31
N ARG A 208 5.23 -9.59 14.60
CA ARG A 208 6.55 -9.93 15.14
C ARG A 208 7.29 -8.70 15.65
N PHE A 209 7.37 -7.65 14.82
CA PHE A 209 8.18 -6.47 15.13
C PHE A 209 7.38 -5.32 15.75
N GLY A 210 6.04 -5.33 15.62
CA GLY A 210 5.16 -4.32 16.22
C GLY A 210 5.38 -2.91 15.66
N LEU A 211 5.88 -2.80 14.43
CA LEU A 211 6.19 -1.54 13.75
C LEU A 211 5.17 -1.24 12.66
N VAL A 212 5.21 0.00 12.16
CA VAL A 212 4.52 0.32 10.91
C VAL A 212 5.22 -0.44 9.79
N THR A 213 4.48 -1.31 9.11
CA THR A 213 5.02 -2.14 8.03
C THR A 213 4.44 -1.73 6.69
N GLY A 214 5.25 -1.73 5.65
CA GLY A 214 4.85 -1.48 4.27
C GLY A 214 5.46 -2.46 3.29
N LEU A 215 5.40 -2.12 2.01
CA LEU A 215 5.99 -2.89 0.91
C LEU A 215 6.90 -2.00 0.05
N SER A 216 8.09 -2.50 -0.26
CA SER A 216 8.95 -2.00 -1.34
C SER A 216 8.84 -2.95 -2.52
N ASP A 217 8.21 -2.50 -3.60
CA ASP A 217 7.76 -3.34 -4.71
C ASP A 217 8.61 -3.12 -5.97
N HIS A 218 9.12 -4.20 -6.55
CA HIS A 218 9.92 -4.25 -7.78
C HIS A 218 9.29 -5.17 -8.83
N THR A 219 8.02 -5.55 -8.64
CA THR A 219 7.22 -6.16 -9.71
C THR A 219 6.88 -5.13 -10.81
N LEU A 220 6.51 -5.59 -12.00
CA LEU A 220 6.23 -4.68 -13.13
C LEU A 220 4.89 -3.94 -13.02
N ASP A 221 3.91 -4.54 -12.35
CA ASP A 221 2.55 -4.00 -12.21
C ASP A 221 2.23 -3.63 -10.74
N ASN A 222 1.01 -3.12 -10.52
CA ASN A 222 0.58 -2.64 -9.20
C ASN A 222 -0.16 -3.69 -8.36
N THR A 223 -0.41 -4.89 -8.89
CA THR A 223 -1.24 -5.91 -8.22
C THR A 223 -0.65 -6.33 -6.89
N THR A 224 0.67 -6.53 -6.85
CA THR A 224 1.41 -6.92 -5.64
C THR A 224 1.31 -5.83 -4.57
N ALA A 225 1.65 -4.58 -4.93
CA ALA A 225 1.49 -3.42 -4.06
C ALA A 225 0.07 -3.25 -3.51
N VAL A 226 -0.95 -3.24 -4.38
CA VAL A 226 -2.36 -3.07 -3.95
C VAL A 226 -2.82 -4.23 -3.06
N THR A 227 -2.40 -5.45 -3.34
CA THR A 227 -2.72 -6.63 -2.52
C THR A 227 -2.11 -6.50 -1.12
N SER A 228 -0.91 -5.93 -0.99
CA SER A 228 -0.26 -5.74 0.32
C SER A 228 -1.05 -4.83 1.26
N VAL A 229 -1.81 -3.87 0.73
CA VAL A 229 -2.72 -3.00 1.51
C VAL A 229 -3.75 -3.84 2.26
N ALA A 230 -4.34 -4.83 1.58
CA ALA A 230 -5.31 -5.74 2.18
C ALA A 230 -4.72 -6.63 3.28
N LEU A 231 -3.39 -6.77 3.29
CA LEU A 231 -2.62 -7.52 4.29
C LEU A 231 -2.03 -6.62 5.38
N GLY A 232 -2.36 -5.33 5.38
CA GLY A 232 -2.02 -4.38 6.44
C GLY A 232 -0.83 -3.48 6.15
N ALA A 233 -0.29 -3.46 4.92
CA ALA A 233 0.76 -2.53 4.54
C ALA A 233 0.27 -1.06 4.63
N SER A 234 1.02 -0.22 5.35
CA SER A 234 0.72 1.20 5.55
C SER A 234 1.55 2.12 4.63
N LEU A 235 2.60 1.59 4.02
CA LEU A 235 3.43 2.28 3.03
C LEU A 235 3.62 1.40 1.80
N ILE A 236 3.76 2.05 0.65
CA ILE A 236 4.12 1.41 -0.62
C ILE A 236 5.21 2.24 -1.28
N GLU A 237 6.31 1.60 -1.65
CA GLU A 237 7.40 2.19 -2.44
C GLU A 237 7.48 1.48 -3.79
N LYS A 238 7.53 2.26 -4.88
CA LYS A 238 7.68 1.79 -6.26
C LYS A 238 8.63 2.72 -7.01
N HIS A 239 9.52 2.15 -7.81
CA HIS A 239 10.31 2.94 -8.75
C HIS A 239 9.41 3.62 -9.78
N PHE A 240 9.80 4.82 -10.20
CA PHE A 240 9.03 5.71 -11.07
C PHE A 240 9.92 6.35 -12.13
N THR A 241 9.50 6.26 -13.39
CA THR A 241 10.16 6.87 -14.55
C THR A 241 9.15 7.66 -15.39
N LEU A 242 9.66 8.50 -16.29
CA LEU A 242 8.84 9.15 -17.32
C LEU A 242 8.56 8.23 -18.52
N ASP A 243 9.46 7.28 -18.78
CA ASP A 243 9.41 6.41 -19.96
C ASP A 243 10.23 5.13 -19.70
N ARG A 244 9.58 3.96 -19.66
CA ARG A 244 10.24 2.66 -19.47
C ARG A 244 11.22 2.30 -20.57
N SER A 245 11.06 2.91 -21.75
CA SER A 245 11.94 2.71 -22.91
C SER A 245 13.09 3.72 -22.99
N GLY A 246 13.25 4.58 -21.97
CA GLY A 246 14.27 5.62 -21.89
C GLY A 246 15.72 5.12 -21.84
N GLY A 247 15.92 3.84 -21.53
CA GLY A 247 17.23 3.18 -21.56
C GLY A 247 18.12 3.45 -20.33
N GLY A 248 17.59 4.14 -19.32
CA GLY A 248 18.24 4.31 -18.03
C GLY A 248 18.41 3.02 -17.24
N PRO A 249 19.27 3.00 -16.21
CA PRO A 249 19.58 1.79 -15.43
C PRO A 249 18.34 1.11 -14.84
N ASP A 250 17.33 1.88 -14.47
CA ASP A 250 16.14 1.42 -13.76
C ASP A 250 14.83 1.61 -14.55
N ASP A 251 14.88 2.17 -15.76
CA ASP A 251 13.68 2.56 -16.51
C ASP A 251 12.77 1.35 -16.79
N SER A 252 13.36 0.22 -17.20
CA SER A 252 12.62 -0.93 -17.73
C SER A 252 11.62 -1.59 -16.77
N PHE A 253 11.79 -1.41 -15.46
CA PHE A 253 10.90 -1.98 -14.43
C PHE A 253 10.14 -0.92 -13.61
N SER A 254 10.44 0.36 -13.80
CA SER A 254 9.84 1.48 -13.06
C SER A 254 8.43 1.79 -13.55
N LEU A 255 7.52 2.29 -12.71
CA LEU A 255 6.18 2.73 -13.16
C LEU A 255 6.25 3.99 -14.02
N GLU A 256 5.35 4.12 -14.99
CA GLU A 256 5.13 5.37 -15.74
C GLU A 256 4.03 6.23 -15.09
N PRO A 257 3.83 7.50 -15.49
CA PRO A 257 2.91 8.42 -14.82
C PRO A 257 1.47 7.90 -14.66
N ALA A 258 0.96 7.20 -15.68
CA ALA A 258 -0.39 6.62 -15.62
C ALA A 258 -0.47 5.47 -14.60
N ASP A 259 0.59 4.65 -14.50
CA ASP A 259 0.65 3.52 -13.58
C ASP A 259 0.85 3.99 -12.14
N LEU A 260 1.66 5.03 -11.90
CA LEU A 260 1.78 5.63 -10.58
C LEU A 260 0.45 6.25 -10.12
N ALA A 261 -0.27 6.92 -11.02
CA ALA A 261 -1.60 7.47 -10.71
C ALA A 261 -2.61 6.35 -10.40
N ALA A 262 -2.53 5.22 -11.14
CA ALA A 262 -3.32 4.03 -10.83
C ALA A 262 -2.96 3.46 -9.46
N LEU A 263 -1.67 3.35 -9.12
CA LEU A 263 -1.21 2.87 -7.81
C LEU A 263 -1.77 3.71 -6.66
N CYS A 264 -1.70 5.03 -6.77
CA CYS A 264 -2.18 5.95 -5.74
C CYS A 264 -3.70 5.82 -5.53
N ARG A 265 -4.47 5.76 -6.64
CA ARG A 265 -5.92 5.60 -6.61
C ARG A 265 -6.33 4.23 -6.06
N ASP A 266 -5.72 3.17 -6.55
CA ASP A 266 -6.15 1.80 -6.28
C ASP A 266 -5.72 1.35 -4.88
N SER A 267 -4.56 1.79 -4.38
CA SER A 267 -4.14 1.59 -2.98
C SER A 267 -5.12 2.24 -2.00
N ARG A 268 -5.55 3.48 -2.29
CA ARG A 268 -6.58 4.17 -1.47
C ARG A 268 -7.92 3.46 -1.53
N THR A 269 -8.32 3.01 -2.71
CA THR A 269 -9.59 2.27 -2.92
C THR A 269 -9.57 0.95 -2.16
N ALA A 270 -8.48 0.19 -2.25
CA ALA A 270 -8.30 -1.06 -1.52
C ALA A 270 -8.39 -0.84 -0.01
N TRP A 271 -7.69 0.17 0.53
CA TRP A 271 -7.77 0.52 1.95
C TRP A 271 -9.20 0.90 2.39
N GLN A 272 -9.89 1.74 1.61
CA GLN A 272 -11.29 2.10 1.90
C GLN A 272 -12.23 0.89 1.90
N ALA A 273 -11.97 -0.10 1.03
CA ALA A 273 -12.79 -1.29 0.91
C ALA A 273 -12.65 -2.27 2.09
N LEU A 274 -11.53 -2.24 2.83
CA LEU A 274 -11.33 -3.09 4.01
C LEU A 274 -12.34 -2.79 5.11
N GLY A 275 -12.56 -1.51 5.38
CA GLY A 275 -13.54 -1.04 6.35
C GLY A 275 -13.45 -1.75 7.71
N LYS A 276 -14.59 -2.25 8.19
CA LYS A 276 -14.71 -3.01 9.44
C LYS A 276 -15.67 -4.18 9.25
N VAL A 277 -15.57 -5.19 10.12
CA VAL A 277 -16.52 -6.30 10.15
C VAL A 277 -17.93 -5.74 10.38
N ASP A 278 -18.81 -5.90 9.39
CA ASP A 278 -20.17 -5.37 9.44
C ASP A 278 -21.12 -6.15 8.51
N TYR A 279 -22.02 -6.93 9.14
CA TYR A 279 -23.10 -7.69 8.47
C TYR A 279 -24.39 -6.88 8.26
N GLY A 280 -24.38 -5.59 8.63
CA GLY A 280 -25.49 -4.67 8.41
C GLY A 280 -25.69 -4.34 6.94
N ARG A 281 -26.92 -3.97 6.58
CA ARG A 281 -27.25 -3.47 5.24
C ARG A 281 -26.56 -2.12 5.02
N LYS A 282 -25.95 -1.95 3.86
CA LYS A 282 -25.32 -0.69 3.47
C LYS A 282 -26.36 0.28 2.95
N SER A 283 -26.03 1.57 2.95
CA SER A 283 -26.90 2.63 2.42
C SER A 283 -27.29 2.38 0.96
N SER A 284 -26.37 1.85 0.15
CA SER A 284 -26.58 1.46 -1.24
C SER A 284 -27.60 0.32 -1.43
N GLU A 285 -27.90 -0.44 -0.37
CA GLU A 285 -28.82 -1.58 -0.43
C GLU A 285 -30.23 -1.25 0.09
N GLN A 286 -30.42 -0.14 0.81
CA GLN A 286 -31.67 0.18 1.48
C GLN A 286 -32.86 0.24 0.52
N GLY A 287 -32.70 0.92 -0.62
CA GLY A 287 -33.72 0.99 -1.67
C GLY A 287 -34.01 -0.36 -2.34
N ASN A 288 -33.07 -1.31 -2.28
CA ASN A 288 -33.21 -2.64 -2.87
C ASN A 288 -33.85 -3.65 -1.91
N ALA A 289 -34.02 -3.31 -0.63
CA ALA A 289 -34.64 -4.20 0.35
C ALA A 289 -36.07 -4.62 -0.06
N GLN A 290 -36.80 -3.75 -0.76
CA GLN A 290 -38.13 -4.03 -1.30
C GLN A 290 -38.13 -5.12 -2.38
N PHE A 291 -36.99 -5.42 -3.01
CA PHE A 291 -36.89 -6.49 -4.00
C PHE A 291 -36.54 -7.84 -3.37
N ARG A 292 -36.48 -7.95 -2.04
CA ARG A 292 -36.38 -9.24 -1.35
C ARG A 292 -37.69 -10.01 -1.48
N ARG A 293 -37.62 -11.33 -1.29
CA ARG A 293 -38.83 -12.15 -1.19
C ARG A 293 -39.49 -11.93 0.17
N SER A 294 -40.81 -11.94 0.18
CA SER A 294 -41.65 -12.01 1.36
C SER A 294 -42.87 -12.89 1.08
N LEU A 295 -43.63 -13.23 2.12
CA LEU A 295 -44.81 -14.05 1.99
C LEU A 295 -45.97 -13.22 1.44
N TYR A 296 -46.61 -13.73 0.39
CA TYR A 296 -47.82 -13.17 -0.21
C TYR A 296 -48.89 -14.23 -0.33
N PHE A 297 -50.14 -13.81 -0.14
CA PHE A 297 -51.29 -14.60 -0.53
C PHE A 297 -51.41 -14.59 -2.06
N VAL A 298 -51.52 -15.77 -2.68
CA VAL A 298 -51.59 -15.91 -4.15
C VAL A 298 -52.98 -16.26 -4.67
N LYS A 299 -53.93 -16.47 -3.75
CA LYS A 299 -55.36 -16.62 -4.01
C LYS A 299 -56.16 -15.87 -2.93
N PRO A 300 -57.43 -15.50 -3.16
CA PRO A 300 -58.24 -14.86 -2.13
C PRO A 300 -58.62 -15.84 -1.00
N LEU A 301 -58.86 -15.32 0.21
CA LEU A 301 -59.33 -16.06 1.38
C LEU A 301 -60.40 -15.26 2.12
N GLN A 302 -61.43 -15.92 2.66
CA GLN A 302 -62.47 -15.30 3.48
C GLN A 302 -62.10 -15.27 4.96
N ALA A 303 -62.64 -14.31 5.72
CA ALA A 303 -62.45 -14.25 7.17
C ALA A 303 -62.78 -15.60 7.85
N GLY A 304 -61.86 -16.11 8.66
CA GLY A 304 -61.95 -17.39 9.36
C GLY A 304 -61.44 -18.60 8.56
N GLU A 305 -61.09 -18.44 7.29
CA GLU A 305 -60.53 -19.51 6.44
C GLU A 305 -59.09 -19.86 6.84
N THR A 306 -58.75 -21.15 6.79
CA THR A 306 -57.41 -21.66 7.07
C THR A 306 -56.48 -21.42 5.88
N ILE A 307 -55.27 -20.94 6.17
CA ILE A 307 -54.21 -20.70 5.19
C ILE A 307 -53.56 -22.03 4.82
N THR A 308 -53.78 -22.50 3.60
CA THR A 308 -53.16 -23.71 3.06
C THR A 308 -51.82 -23.42 2.37
N GLU A 309 -51.00 -24.45 2.15
CA GLU A 309 -49.69 -24.30 1.48
C GLU A 309 -49.79 -23.66 0.08
N ASP A 310 -50.85 -23.96 -0.67
CA ASP A 310 -51.08 -23.37 -2.01
C ASP A 310 -51.62 -21.93 -1.95
N ALA A 311 -52.01 -21.44 -0.76
CA ALA A 311 -52.53 -20.09 -0.56
C ALA A 311 -51.43 -19.03 -0.40
N VAL A 312 -50.24 -19.41 0.07
CA VAL A 312 -49.14 -18.48 0.38
C VAL A 312 -47.88 -18.90 -0.34
N ARG A 313 -47.20 -17.93 -0.94
CA ARG A 313 -45.90 -18.15 -1.58
C ARG A 313 -44.89 -17.10 -1.14
N SER A 314 -43.64 -17.53 -0.99
CA SER A 314 -42.50 -16.61 -0.92
C SER A 314 -42.28 -16.03 -2.32
N VAL A 315 -42.56 -14.75 -2.54
CA VAL A 315 -42.38 -14.05 -3.82
C VAL A 315 -41.85 -12.65 -3.59
N ARG A 316 -41.40 -11.96 -4.65
CA ARG A 316 -41.12 -10.52 -4.59
C ARG A 316 -42.43 -9.76 -4.84
N PRO A 317 -42.61 -8.55 -4.28
CA PRO A 317 -41.65 -7.75 -3.50
C PRO A 317 -41.60 -8.12 -2.01
N GLY A 318 -40.81 -7.38 -1.23
CA GLY A 318 -40.44 -7.65 0.16
C GLY A 318 -41.30 -6.93 1.19
N PHE A 319 -42.62 -6.81 0.97
CA PHE A 319 -43.53 -6.06 1.85
C PHE A 319 -44.35 -6.92 2.82
N GLY A 320 -44.36 -8.24 2.66
CA GLY A 320 -44.99 -9.19 3.57
C GLY A 320 -44.05 -9.73 4.65
N LEU A 321 -44.53 -10.72 5.39
CA LEU A 321 -43.73 -11.42 6.40
C LEU A 321 -42.48 -12.09 5.78
N PRO A 322 -41.37 -12.21 6.53
CA PRO A 322 -40.19 -12.92 6.06
C PRO A 322 -40.49 -14.37 5.64
N PRO A 323 -39.89 -14.89 4.56
CA PRO A 323 -40.13 -16.26 4.11
C PRO A 323 -39.87 -17.35 5.16
N LYS A 324 -38.99 -17.08 6.13
CA LYS A 324 -38.71 -17.99 7.25
C LYS A 324 -39.90 -18.24 8.19
N GLN A 325 -40.97 -17.44 8.06
CA GLN A 325 -42.20 -17.59 8.85
C GLN A 325 -43.27 -18.39 8.10
N LEU A 326 -42.94 -19.05 6.98
CA LEU A 326 -43.93 -19.76 6.17
C LEU A 326 -44.65 -20.85 6.99
N ASP A 327 -43.89 -21.64 7.74
CA ASP A 327 -44.43 -22.74 8.55
C ASP A 327 -45.30 -22.22 9.71
N ASP A 328 -45.02 -21.01 10.20
CA ASP A 328 -45.85 -20.33 11.22
C ASP A 328 -47.14 -19.74 10.63
N VAL A 329 -47.21 -19.58 9.31
CA VAL A 329 -48.35 -18.98 8.59
C VAL A 329 -49.30 -20.07 8.09
N VAL A 330 -48.77 -21.17 7.55
CA VAL A 330 -49.58 -22.30 7.08
C VAL A 330 -50.30 -22.95 8.26
N GLY A 331 -51.59 -23.25 8.09
CA GLY A 331 -52.44 -23.83 9.13
C GLY A 331 -53.14 -22.81 10.03
N ARG A 332 -52.68 -21.54 10.06
CA ARG A 332 -53.40 -20.44 10.75
C ARG A 332 -54.64 -20.00 9.98
N LYS A 333 -55.50 -19.22 10.63
CA LYS A 333 -56.69 -18.63 9.98
C LYS A 333 -56.48 -17.16 9.64
N VAL A 334 -57.17 -16.64 8.62
CA VAL A 334 -57.19 -15.19 8.34
C VAL A 334 -58.26 -14.47 9.16
N GLY A 335 -57.93 -13.31 9.72
CA GLY A 335 -58.85 -12.52 10.57
C GLY A 335 -59.79 -11.58 9.81
N ARG A 336 -59.66 -11.51 8.49
CA ARG A 336 -60.45 -10.68 7.57
C ARG A 336 -60.37 -11.27 6.16
N ASP A 337 -61.20 -10.77 5.26
CA ASP A 337 -61.09 -11.11 3.83
C ASP A 337 -59.75 -10.60 3.26
N ILE A 338 -59.11 -11.46 2.48
CA ILE A 338 -57.81 -11.24 1.82
C ILE A 338 -57.98 -11.38 0.31
N ALA A 339 -57.49 -10.41 -0.45
CA ALA A 339 -57.42 -10.50 -1.91
C ALA A 339 -56.14 -11.24 -2.36
N ALA A 340 -56.18 -11.85 -3.54
CA ALA A 340 -54.97 -12.39 -4.17
C ALA A 340 -53.90 -11.30 -4.37
N ASN A 341 -52.63 -11.70 -4.37
CA ASN A 341 -51.46 -10.84 -4.50
C ASN A 341 -51.30 -9.81 -3.36
N THR A 342 -51.81 -10.13 -2.16
CA THR A 342 -51.68 -9.30 -0.96
C THR A 342 -50.48 -9.75 -0.12
N PRO A 343 -49.63 -8.84 0.39
CA PRO A 343 -48.58 -9.22 1.33
C PRO A 343 -49.18 -9.81 2.61
N VAL A 344 -48.65 -10.94 3.07
CA VAL A 344 -49.03 -11.51 4.37
C VAL A 344 -48.53 -10.55 5.46
N ARG A 345 -49.40 -10.09 6.35
CA ARG A 345 -49.03 -9.30 7.53
C ARG A 345 -49.42 -10.03 8.80
N ALA A 346 -48.67 -9.83 9.89
CA ALA A 346 -48.97 -10.48 11.17
C ALA A 346 -50.40 -10.20 11.67
N GLN A 347 -50.93 -9.00 11.41
CA GLN A 347 -52.30 -8.61 11.76
C GLN A 347 -53.39 -9.42 11.04
N ASP A 348 -53.06 -10.03 9.90
CA ASP A 348 -53.98 -10.84 9.10
C ASP A 348 -54.16 -12.23 9.70
N LEU A 349 -53.26 -12.69 10.57
CA LEU A 349 -53.23 -14.05 11.11
C LEU A 349 -54.02 -14.16 12.43
N ARG A 350 -54.70 -15.29 12.61
CA ARG A 350 -55.42 -15.72 13.82
C ARG A 350 -55.06 -17.17 14.16
N ASP A 351 -55.22 -17.51 15.42
CA ASP A 351 -55.00 -18.88 15.91
C ASP A 351 -56.04 -19.87 15.39
#